data_AF-A0A937QWF7-F1
#
_entry.id   AF-A0A937QWF7-F1
#
_cell.length_a   1.000
_cell.length_b   1.000
_cell.length_c   1.000
_cell.angle_alpha   90.00
_cell.angle_beta   90.00
_cell.angle_gamma   90.00
#
_symmetry.space_group_name_H-M   'P 1'
#
loop_
_entity.id
_entity.type
_entity.pdbx_description
1 polymer ?
#
loop_
_entity_poly.entity_id
_entity_poly.type
_entity_poly.pdbx_seq_one_letter_code
_entity_poly.pdbx_strand_id
1 'polypeptide(L)'
;MLKGGLREQPHSSGTKTEGSLKTVPIDDFSSVKSSKIGRAKWEFVSDRATGGASAGAIEFTKHDGRPCLHMSGSASPRNNDGFIQARLSLISGRKNFDAGMFKGIRLRVKGNGEPYAVHLRTADTKLRWQFYQADFATNRMWQEIAIPFARFTTKSLPSPLDTTSIRSIAVAAAAREFDADIFVDEIAFYGDKEMYKKLTPAEERVIIHKGTERPFSGKYDKHFEKGVYTCKRCGAKLYESSTKFDSGCGWPSFDDEVPGAVKRIPDKDGIRMEITCARCGGHLGHVFTGERLTAKNIRHCVNSISMDFVPAEELKTERAIFASGCFWGTQYHLQKAPGVISTTVGYTGGRLANPTYEQVCTDRTGHAEAIEVTYDPSKTSYEKLTRLFFETHDFTQLNRQGPDVGKQYRSAVFYLDEEQKQTAAELIKTLKEKGFAVKTEITKATKFWPAELYHQDYYKKTGKLPYCHVYRKIF
;
A
#
# COMPACT_ATOMS: atom_id res chain seq x y z
N MET A 1 -72.30 9.97 -1.72
CA MET A 1 -71.29 9.33 -2.59
C MET A 1 -70.82 10.40 -3.56
N LEU A 2 -69.56 10.83 -3.71
CA LEU A 2 -68.27 10.49 -3.13
C LEU A 2 -67.48 11.81 -2.99
N LYS A 3 -66.78 11.93 -1.86
CA LYS A 3 -65.76 12.94 -1.49
C LYS A 3 -64.57 12.83 -2.46
N GLY A 4 -63.71 13.81 -2.75
CA GLY A 4 -63.47 15.14 -2.21
C GLY A 4 -62.09 15.63 -2.71
N GLY A 5 -61.97 16.94 -2.96
CA GLY A 5 -60.78 17.78 -2.86
C GLY A 5 -59.44 17.31 -3.47
N LEU A 6 -59.16 17.73 -4.70
CA LEU A 6 -57.79 17.92 -5.22
C LEU A 6 -57.17 19.16 -4.54
N ARG A 7 -56.21 18.95 -3.64
CA ARG A 7 -55.31 20.00 -3.14
C ARG A 7 -53.97 19.87 -3.86
N GLU A 8 -53.58 20.96 -4.52
CA GLU A 8 -52.24 21.20 -5.05
C GLU A 8 -51.19 21.01 -3.96
N GLN A 9 -50.14 20.26 -4.28
CA GLN A 9 -48.93 20.10 -3.47
C GLN A 9 -47.79 20.83 -4.19
N PRO A 10 -46.96 21.60 -3.47
CA PRO A 10 -45.98 22.49 -4.06
C PRO A 10 -44.78 21.71 -4.63
N HIS A 11 -44.21 22.25 -5.71
CA HIS A 11 -42.90 21.89 -6.22
C HIS A 11 -41.86 21.95 -5.10
N SER A 12 -41.47 20.79 -4.57
CA SER A 12 -40.23 20.65 -3.82
C SER A 12 -39.12 20.29 -4.82
N SER A 13 -38.20 21.22 -5.00
CA SER A 13 -36.89 21.00 -5.60
C SER A 13 -36.15 19.97 -4.74
N GLY A 14 -36.32 18.69 -5.07
CA GLY A 14 -35.54 17.61 -4.50
C GLY A 14 -34.07 17.81 -4.82
N THR A 15 -33.34 18.36 -3.87
CA THR A 15 -31.89 18.30 -3.78
C THR A 15 -31.47 16.84 -3.98
N LYS A 16 -30.60 16.61 -4.97
CA LYS A 16 -29.98 15.31 -5.24
C LYS A 16 -29.47 14.75 -3.92
N THR A 17 -30.01 13.62 -3.50
CA THR A 17 -29.50 12.82 -2.40
C THR A 17 -28.04 12.47 -2.69
N GLU A 18 -27.13 13.04 -1.91
CA GLU A 18 -25.71 12.67 -1.90
C GLU A 18 -25.60 11.15 -1.71
N GLY A 19 -24.98 10.48 -2.68
CA GLY A 19 -24.80 9.03 -2.66
C GLY A 19 -23.94 8.63 -1.48
N SER A 20 -24.40 7.66 -0.68
CA SER A 20 -23.63 7.16 0.47
C SER A 20 -22.24 6.66 0.05
N LEU A 21 -21.21 7.11 0.78
CA LEU A 21 -19.82 6.71 0.59
C LEU A 21 -19.67 5.21 0.91
N LYS A 22 -18.95 4.45 0.09
CA LYS A 22 -18.60 3.06 0.42
C LYS A 22 -17.39 3.03 1.33
N THR A 23 -17.44 2.18 2.34
CA THR A 23 -16.44 2.14 3.43
C THR A 23 -15.80 0.76 3.54
N VAL A 24 -14.55 0.72 3.97
CA VAL A 24 -13.84 -0.48 4.40
C VAL A 24 -13.49 -0.29 5.88
N PRO A 25 -14.07 -1.10 6.79
CA PRO A 25 -13.87 -0.91 8.22
C PRO A 25 -12.41 -1.15 8.60
N ILE A 26 -11.85 -0.21 9.35
CA ILE A 26 -10.60 -0.36 10.08
C ILE A 26 -10.89 -1.11 11.38
N ASP A 27 -11.84 -0.60 12.18
CA ASP A 27 -12.37 -1.23 13.39
C ASP A 27 -13.83 -0.80 13.61
N ASP A 28 -14.66 -1.74 14.07
CA ASP A 28 -16.06 -1.53 14.50
C ASP A 28 -16.26 -1.81 16.00
N PHE A 29 -15.17 -2.12 16.71
CA PHE A 29 -15.09 -2.38 18.14
C PHE A 29 -16.02 -3.50 18.65
N SER A 30 -16.60 -4.31 17.76
CA SER A 30 -17.56 -5.36 18.10
C SER A 30 -16.96 -6.47 18.98
N SER A 31 -15.64 -6.65 18.91
CA SER A 31 -14.88 -7.60 19.73
C SER A 31 -14.46 -7.00 21.08
N VAL A 32 -15.45 -6.60 21.90
CA VAL A 32 -15.27 -5.91 23.21
C VAL A 32 -14.23 -6.58 24.13
N LYS A 33 -14.03 -7.89 23.99
CA LYS A 33 -13.11 -8.67 24.83
C LYS A 33 -11.62 -8.60 24.44
N SER A 34 -11.24 -8.08 23.26
CA SER A 34 -9.85 -8.27 22.80
C SER A 34 -9.07 -7.04 22.37
N SER A 35 -9.67 -5.87 22.12
CA SER A 35 -8.95 -4.63 21.69
C SER A 35 -7.97 -4.82 20.51
N LYS A 36 -8.11 -5.94 19.79
CA LYS A 36 -7.11 -6.47 18.85
C LYS A 36 -7.71 -6.60 17.46
N ILE A 37 -6.96 -6.10 16.47
CA ILE A 37 -7.20 -6.37 15.05
C ILE A 37 -6.04 -7.24 14.56
N GLY A 38 -6.27 -8.55 14.51
CA GLY A 38 -5.18 -9.51 14.31
C GLY A 38 -4.19 -9.47 15.48
N ARG A 39 -2.94 -9.01 15.24
CA ARG A 39 -1.92 -8.80 16.28
C ARG A 39 -1.81 -7.35 16.77
N ALA A 40 -2.41 -6.40 16.07
CA ALA A 40 -2.37 -4.98 16.44
C ALA A 40 -3.37 -4.70 17.57
N LYS A 41 -3.03 -3.80 18.50
CA LYS A 41 -3.88 -3.38 19.61
C LYS A 41 -4.01 -1.86 19.59
N TRP A 42 -5.16 -1.34 20.02
CA TRP A 42 -5.22 0.08 20.38
C TRP A 42 -4.40 0.33 21.64
N GLU A 43 -3.63 1.40 21.61
CA GLU A 43 -2.76 1.84 22.69
C GLU A 43 -3.11 3.27 23.06
N PHE A 44 -3.17 3.55 24.36
CA PHE A 44 -3.15 4.92 24.85
C PHE A 44 -1.73 5.46 24.73
N VAL A 45 -1.60 6.65 24.14
CA VAL A 45 -0.33 7.36 24.00
C VAL A 45 -0.54 8.80 24.45
N SER A 46 0.37 9.32 25.27
CA SER A 46 0.39 10.74 25.62
C SER A 46 1.80 11.32 25.55
N ASP A 47 1.86 12.64 25.57
CA ASP A 47 3.08 13.45 25.70
C ASP A 47 3.81 13.28 27.05
N ARG A 48 3.19 12.63 28.04
CA ARG A 48 3.77 12.39 29.37
C ARG A 48 5.07 11.60 29.33
N ALA A 49 5.19 10.68 28.37
CA ALA A 49 6.45 9.95 28.12
C ALA A 49 7.62 10.86 27.68
N THR A 50 7.32 12.10 27.33
CA THR A 50 8.26 13.15 26.91
C THR A 50 8.24 14.37 27.84
N GLY A 51 7.69 14.24 29.05
CA GLY A 51 7.65 15.32 30.06
C GLY A 51 6.44 16.26 29.97
N GLY A 52 5.47 15.96 29.09
CA GLY A 52 4.23 16.71 28.97
C GLY A 52 3.26 16.48 30.13
N ALA A 53 2.27 17.39 30.25
CA ALA A 53 1.32 17.39 31.36
C ALA A 53 0.01 16.61 31.07
N SER A 54 -0.14 16.03 29.87
CA SER A 54 -1.40 15.39 29.49
C SER A 54 -1.54 13.99 30.10
N ALA A 55 -2.75 13.66 30.55
CA ALA A 55 -3.05 12.38 31.20
C ALA A 55 -4.45 11.90 30.84
N GLY A 56 -4.64 10.60 30.71
CA GLY A 56 -5.92 10.03 30.30
C GLY A 56 -5.87 8.52 30.17
N ALA A 57 -6.90 7.95 29.56
CA ALA A 57 -7.03 6.54 29.30
C ALA A 57 -7.82 6.28 28.02
N ILE A 58 -7.73 5.04 27.53
CA ILE A 58 -8.70 4.48 26.59
C ILE A 58 -9.39 3.28 27.25
N GLU A 59 -10.67 3.12 26.99
CA GLU A 59 -11.44 1.95 27.38
C GLU A 59 -12.32 1.46 26.23
N PHE A 60 -12.66 0.17 26.27
CA PHE A 60 -13.60 -0.43 25.32
C PHE A 60 -14.89 -0.73 26.06
N THR A 61 -15.94 0.00 25.71
CA THR A 61 -17.21 -0.01 26.43
C THR A 61 -18.38 -0.15 25.46
N LYS A 62 -19.60 -0.16 25.99
CA LYS A 62 -20.81 0.02 25.20
C LYS A 62 -21.44 1.36 25.53
N HIS A 63 -21.69 2.18 24.51
CA HIS A 63 -22.43 3.43 24.65
C HIS A 63 -23.66 3.39 23.73
N ASP A 64 -24.82 3.74 24.26
CA ASP A 64 -26.11 3.65 23.53
C ASP A 64 -26.34 2.26 22.88
N GLY A 65 -25.90 1.19 23.57
CA GLY A 65 -26.02 -0.20 23.11
C GLY A 65 -25.00 -0.66 22.07
N ARG A 66 -24.09 0.23 21.62
CA ARG A 66 -23.06 -0.07 20.60
C ARG A 66 -21.68 -0.22 21.21
N PRO A 67 -20.85 -1.17 20.74
CA PRO A 67 -19.44 -1.25 21.10
C PRO A 67 -18.67 -0.01 20.66
N CYS A 68 -17.90 0.60 21.56
CA CYS A 68 -17.16 1.82 21.30
C CYS A 68 -15.76 1.78 21.94
N LEU A 69 -14.81 2.45 21.30
CA LEU A 69 -13.62 2.96 21.97
C LEU A 69 -13.96 4.32 22.61
N HIS A 70 -13.74 4.44 23.92
CA HIS A 70 -13.88 5.67 24.67
C HIS A 70 -12.49 6.17 25.06
N MET A 71 -12.20 7.42 24.74
CA MET A 71 -10.97 8.11 25.15
C MET A 71 -11.35 9.31 26.02
N SER A 72 -10.78 9.36 27.22
CA SER A 72 -10.99 10.45 28.16
C SER A 72 -9.70 10.86 28.88
N GLY A 73 -9.65 12.09 29.36
CA GLY A 73 -8.50 12.64 30.07
C GLY A 73 -8.33 14.13 29.84
N SER A 74 -7.23 14.69 30.31
CA SER A 74 -6.89 16.11 30.10
C SER A 74 -5.75 16.23 29.09
N ALA A 75 -5.99 16.97 28.01
CA ALA A 75 -4.95 17.40 27.08
C ALA A 75 -4.48 18.79 27.51
N SER A 76 -3.18 18.97 27.73
CA SER A 76 -2.62 20.27 28.13
C SER A 76 -1.36 20.57 27.32
N PRO A 77 -1.28 21.73 26.62
CA PRO A 77 -0.13 22.09 25.80
C PRO A 77 1.14 22.36 26.62
N ARG A 78 1.06 22.37 27.95
CA ARG A 78 2.19 22.60 28.83
C ARG A 78 3.27 21.53 28.64
N ASN A 79 4.50 21.98 28.48
CA ASN A 79 5.73 21.21 28.42
C ASN A 79 5.97 20.31 27.20
N ASN A 80 5.04 20.14 26.24
CA ASN A 80 5.32 19.53 24.93
C ASN A 80 4.16 19.57 23.90
N ASP A 81 3.54 20.74 23.64
CA ASP A 81 2.39 20.92 22.71
C ASP A 81 1.10 20.13 23.03
N GLY A 82 1.13 19.20 23.99
CA GLY A 82 -0.03 18.61 24.66
C GLY A 82 -0.83 17.63 23.81
N PHE A 83 -0.78 16.33 24.11
CA PHE A 83 -1.70 15.39 23.48
C PHE A 83 -2.01 14.14 24.32
N ILE A 84 -3.23 13.62 24.12
CA ILE A 84 -3.59 12.23 24.37
C ILE A 84 -4.16 11.60 23.10
N GLN A 85 -3.86 10.32 22.89
CA GLN A 85 -4.19 9.60 21.66
C GLN A 85 -4.61 8.16 21.95
N ALA A 86 -5.67 7.73 21.26
CA ALA A 86 -5.97 6.32 21.02
C ALA A 86 -5.34 5.92 19.69
N ARG A 87 -4.30 5.08 19.69
CA ARG A 87 -3.53 4.74 18.48
C ARG A 87 -3.61 3.26 18.13
N LEU A 88 -3.81 2.96 16.85
CA LEU A 88 -3.77 1.62 16.28
C LEU A 88 -2.65 1.49 15.25
N SER A 89 -1.82 0.46 15.37
CA SER A 89 -0.89 0.08 14.30
C SER A 89 -1.64 -0.59 13.14
N LEU A 90 -1.38 -0.14 11.93
CA LEU A 90 -1.88 -0.73 10.68
C LEU A 90 -0.82 -1.57 9.97
N ILE A 91 0.36 -1.74 10.58
CA ILE A 91 1.44 -2.56 10.04
C ILE A 91 1.05 -4.03 10.17
N SER A 92 1.16 -4.77 9.07
CA SER A 92 1.01 -6.22 9.04
C SER A 92 2.36 -6.87 8.75
N GLY A 93 2.95 -7.53 9.76
CA GLY A 93 4.31 -8.06 9.66
C GLY A 93 5.35 -6.94 9.52
N ARG A 94 5.98 -6.84 8.35
CA ARG A 94 6.94 -5.76 8.01
C ARG A 94 6.39 -4.75 6.99
N LYS A 95 5.11 -4.84 6.63
CA LYS A 95 4.50 -4.04 5.56
C LYS A 95 3.57 -2.98 6.13
N ASN A 96 3.69 -1.76 5.62
CA ASN A 96 2.74 -0.68 5.87
C ASN A 96 1.43 -0.95 5.09
N PHE A 97 0.36 -0.29 5.50
CA PHE A 97 -0.94 -0.38 4.85
C PHE A 97 -1.03 0.56 3.65
N ASP A 98 -1.46 0.01 2.51
CA ASP A 98 -1.72 0.77 1.28
C ASP A 98 -3.18 1.21 1.21
N ALA A 99 -3.41 2.49 1.46
CA ALA A 99 -4.70 3.16 1.37
C ALA A 99 -4.85 3.99 0.07
N GLY A 100 -4.00 3.80 -0.94
CA GLY A 100 -3.92 4.64 -2.14
C GLY A 100 -5.19 4.70 -2.99
N MET A 101 -6.10 3.73 -2.83
CA MET A 101 -7.40 3.72 -3.52
C MET A 101 -8.53 4.44 -2.77
N PHE A 102 -8.31 4.82 -1.51
CA PHE A 102 -9.32 5.47 -0.69
C PHE A 102 -9.20 7.00 -0.80
N LYS A 103 -10.33 7.68 -0.67
CA LYS A 103 -10.40 9.14 -0.64
C LYS A 103 -10.06 9.72 0.73
N GLY A 104 -10.25 8.94 1.80
CA GLY A 104 -10.00 9.41 3.15
C GLY A 104 -10.47 8.45 4.22
N ILE A 105 -10.64 9.00 5.42
CA ILE A 105 -11.04 8.29 6.63
C ILE A 105 -12.43 8.75 7.03
N ARG A 106 -13.31 7.81 7.35
CA ARG A 106 -14.62 8.06 7.93
C ARG A 106 -14.61 7.58 9.37
N LEU A 107 -15.09 8.41 10.28
CA LEU A 107 -15.29 8.06 11.67
C LEU A 107 -16.77 8.22 12.00
N ARG A 108 -17.26 7.43 12.95
CA ARG A 108 -18.52 7.71 13.62
C ARG A 108 -18.24 7.91 15.10
N VAL A 109 -18.52 9.12 15.57
CA VAL A 109 -18.03 9.64 16.86
C VAL A 109 -19.11 10.41 17.62
N LYS A 110 -18.97 10.47 18.94
CA LYS A 110 -19.73 11.36 19.83
C LYS A 110 -18.74 11.97 20.81
N GLY A 111 -18.52 13.29 20.71
CA GLY A 111 -17.59 14.01 21.57
C GLY A 111 -18.29 14.95 22.54
N ASN A 112 -17.53 15.64 23.36
CA ASN A 112 -18.06 16.59 24.34
C ASN A 112 -18.36 17.99 23.79
N GLY A 113 -18.13 18.23 22.49
CA GLY A 113 -18.26 19.56 21.86
C GLY A 113 -16.92 20.18 21.48
N GLU A 114 -15.82 19.59 21.92
CA GLU A 114 -14.48 20.03 21.56
C GLU A 114 -14.08 19.47 20.17
N PRO A 115 -13.20 20.14 19.41
CA PRO A 115 -12.52 19.57 18.28
C PRO A 115 -11.47 18.55 18.70
N TYR A 116 -11.38 17.51 17.88
CA TYR A 116 -10.39 16.44 17.97
C TYR A 116 -9.64 16.36 16.65
N ALA A 117 -8.66 15.47 16.55
CA ALA A 117 -7.92 15.26 15.33
C ALA A 117 -7.76 13.77 15.01
N VAL A 118 -7.55 13.47 13.73
CA VAL A 118 -6.98 12.19 13.32
C VAL A 118 -5.50 12.41 13.03
N HIS A 119 -4.66 11.55 13.62
CA HIS A 119 -3.23 11.50 13.33
C HIS A 119 -2.91 10.27 12.49
N LEU A 120 -2.15 10.46 11.41
CA LEU A 120 -1.61 9.41 10.57
C LEU A 120 -0.09 9.39 10.64
N ARG A 121 0.45 8.19 10.68
CA ARG A 121 1.89 7.96 10.49
C ARG A 121 2.09 7.13 9.24
N THR A 122 3.12 7.44 8.47
CA THR A 122 3.48 6.76 7.22
C THR A 122 4.91 6.21 7.30
N ALA A 123 5.45 5.68 6.21
CA ALA A 123 6.87 5.34 6.11
C ALA A 123 7.79 6.53 6.46
N ASP A 124 7.34 7.75 6.11
CA ASP A 124 8.13 8.99 6.22
C ASP A 124 8.19 9.54 7.64
N THR A 125 7.26 9.16 8.52
CA THR A 125 7.28 9.59 9.93
C THR A 125 8.25 8.75 10.77
N LYS A 126 9.56 9.01 10.56
CA LYS A 126 10.66 8.28 11.21
C LYS A 126 10.73 8.55 12.71
N LEU A 127 10.47 9.79 13.13
CA LEU A 127 10.56 10.22 14.52
C LEU A 127 9.23 10.05 15.25
N ARG A 128 9.27 9.83 16.57
CA ARG A 128 8.07 9.46 17.32
C ARG A 128 7.00 10.55 17.37
N TRP A 129 7.40 11.81 17.25
CA TRP A 129 6.55 12.99 17.24
C TRP A 129 6.08 13.41 15.84
N GLN A 130 6.54 12.74 14.77
CA GLN A 130 6.11 13.07 13.41
C GLN A 130 4.78 12.37 13.09
N PHE A 131 3.82 13.16 12.62
CA PHE A 131 2.52 12.69 12.14
C PHE A 131 1.93 13.69 11.14
N TYR A 132 0.96 13.22 10.37
CA TYR A 132 0.04 14.05 9.61
C TYR A 132 -1.25 14.20 10.42
N GLN A 133 -1.83 15.39 10.45
CA GLN A 133 -2.99 15.76 11.25
C GLN A 133 -4.11 16.30 10.36
N ALA A 134 -5.34 15.90 10.67
CA ALA A 134 -6.55 16.54 10.15
C ALA A 134 -7.58 16.73 11.28
N ASP A 135 -8.05 17.98 11.41
CA ASP A 135 -8.93 18.36 12.52
C ASP A 135 -10.42 18.14 12.21
N PHE A 136 -11.06 17.68 13.26
CA PHE A 136 -12.43 17.31 13.53
C PHE A 136 -13.30 18.18 14.42
N ALA A 137 -14.47 18.66 14.03
CA ALA A 137 -15.41 19.19 15.04
C ALA A 137 -16.27 18.05 15.61
N THR A 138 -16.57 18.09 16.91
CA THR A 138 -17.56 17.19 17.53
C THR A 138 -18.66 17.97 18.22
N ASN A 139 -19.77 17.29 18.48
CA ASN A 139 -20.81 17.74 19.39
C ASN A 139 -21.26 16.57 20.27
N ARG A 140 -22.20 16.83 21.19
CA ARG A 140 -22.73 15.84 22.15
C ARG A 140 -23.66 14.79 21.54
N MET A 141 -23.75 14.72 20.21
CA MET A 141 -24.52 13.74 19.46
C MET A 141 -23.61 12.86 18.62
N TRP A 142 -24.12 11.71 18.19
CA TRP A 142 -23.42 10.86 17.24
C TRP A 142 -23.35 11.54 15.87
N GLN A 143 -22.14 11.61 15.30
CA GLN A 143 -21.87 12.22 14.01
C GLN A 143 -21.03 11.29 13.15
N GLU A 144 -21.32 11.29 11.85
CA GLU A 144 -20.44 10.71 10.85
C GLU A 144 -19.52 11.81 10.29
N ILE A 145 -18.22 11.59 10.41
CA ILE A 145 -17.19 12.54 9.99
C ILE A 145 -16.38 11.90 8.86
N ALA A 146 -16.47 12.46 7.65
CA ALA A 146 -15.61 12.07 6.53
C ALA A 146 -14.47 13.08 6.35
N ILE A 147 -13.23 12.59 6.44
CA ILE A 147 -12.00 13.38 6.35
C ILE A 147 -11.22 12.93 5.11
N PRO A 148 -11.25 13.70 4.01
CA PRO A 148 -10.41 13.44 2.84
C PRO A 148 -8.92 13.42 3.20
N PHE A 149 -8.14 12.55 2.56
CA PHE A 149 -6.68 12.52 2.73
C PHE A 149 -6.01 13.85 2.40
N ALA A 150 -6.59 14.62 1.47
CA ALA A 150 -6.12 15.97 1.11
C ALA A 150 -6.19 16.98 2.28
N ARG A 151 -6.97 16.72 3.34
CA ARG A 151 -7.03 17.58 4.54
C ARG A 151 -5.90 17.29 5.54
N PHE A 152 -5.14 16.22 5.36
CA PHE A 152 -4.05 15.87 6.26
C PHE A 152 -2.82 16.73 5.97
N THR A 153 -2.36 17.45 6.98
CA THR A 153 -1.20 18.34 6.92
C THR A 153 -0.17 17.92 7.95
N THR A 154 1.06 18.41 7.84
CA THR A 154 2.10 18.14 8.84
C THR A 154 3.00 19.36 8.99
N LYS A 155 3.40 19.66 10.24
CA LYS A 155 4.34 20.76 10.53
C LYS A 155 5.81 20.33 10.42
N SER A 156 6.07 19.02 10.40
CA SER A 156 7.41 18.45 10.67
C SER A 156 8.02 17.70 9.49
N LEU A 157 7.31 17.59 8.37
CA LEU A 157 7.77 16.92 7.15
C LEU A 157 7.46 17.80 5.93
N PRO A 158 8.35 17.85 4.92
CA PRO A 158 8.11 18.61 3.70
C PRO A 158 7.23 17.87 2.68
N SER A 159 7.01 16.57 2.85
CA SER A 159 6.30 15.72 1.89
C SER A 159 4.81 15.61 2.21
N PRO A 160 3.92 15.58 1.18
CA PRO A 160 2.50 15.31 1.38
C PRO A 160 2.27 13.91 1.95
N LEU A 161 1.06 13.64 2.44
CA LEU A 161 0.68 12.33 2.98
C LEU A 161 0.84 11.23 1.92
N ASP A 162 1.75 10.29 2.14
CA ASP A 162 1.83 9.05 1.38
C ASP A 162 0.79 8.04 1.87
N THR A 163 -0.32 7.94 1.14
CA THR A 163 -1.43 7.03 1.44
C THR A 163 -1.09 5.57 1.19
N THR A 164 -0.01 5.25 0.47
CA THR A 164 0.37 3.86 0.16
C THR A 164 1.18 3.19 1.27
N SER A 165 1.59 3.96 2.29
CA SER A 165 2.51 3.49 3.31
C SER A 165 2.09 3.84 4.75
N ILE A 166 0.78 3.83 5.03
CA ILE A 166 0.24 4.15 6.36
C ILE A 166 0.69 3.09 7.38
N ARG A 167 1.35 3.54 8.45
CA ARG A 167 1.82 2.73 9.59
C ARG A 167 0.83 2.67 10.74
N SER A 168 0.18 3.78 11.05
CA SER A 168 -0.77 3.85 12.16
C SER A 168 -1.77 4.96 11.97
N ILE A 169 -2.91 4.80 12.64
CA ILE A 169 -3.97 5.79 12.77
C ILE A 169 -4.19 6.06 14.26
N ALA A 170 -4.49 7.30 14.63
CA ALA A 170 -4.90 7.65 15.97
C ALA A 170 -6.02 8.68 15.98
N VAL A 171 -6.92 8.57 16.96
CA VAL A 171 -7.83 9.65 17.36
C VAL A 171 -7.13 10.42 18.49
N ALA A 172 -7.03 11.74 18.36
CA ALA A 172 -6.21 12.58 19.20
C ALA A 172 -7.00 13.76 19.78
N ALA A 173 -6.77 14.06 21.04
CA ALA A 173 -7.01 15.37 21.63
C ALA A 173 -5.66 16.09 21.73
N ALA A 174 -5.51 17.23 21.05
CA ALA A 174 -4.23 17.91 20.92
C ALA A 174 -4.38 19.44 20.72
N ALA A 175 -3.26 20.16 20.79
CA ALA A 175 -3.09 21.57 20.42
C ALA A 175 -3.79 22.63 21.31
N ARG A 176 -4.61 22.22 22.28
CA ARG A 176 -5.21 23.13 23.27
C ARG A 176 -5.55 22.44 24.58
N GLU A 177 -5.75 23.24 25.62
CA GLU A 177 -6.10 22.76 26.95
C GLU A 177 -7.59 22.46 27.03
N PHE A 178 -7.96 21.18 27.22
CA PHE A 178 -9.33 20.76 27.47
C PHE A 178 -9.39 19.33 28.02
N ASP A 179 -10.48 19.02 28.71
CA ASP A 179 -10.80 17.66 29.10
C ASP A 179 -11.45 16.95 27.92
N ALA A 180 -10.75 15.95 27.39
CA ALA A 180 -11.21 15.07 26.34
C ALA A 180 -12.23 14.06 26.89
N ASP A 181 -13.29 13.87 26.12
CA ASP A 181 -14.33 12.86 26.32
C ASP A 181 -14.96 12.58 24.94
N ILE A 182 -14.52 11.47 24.32
CA ILE A 182 -14.94 11.07 22.98
C ILE A 182 -15.16 9.57 22.87
N PHE A 183 -16.30 9.20 22.29
CA PHE A 183 -16.67 7.84 21.92
C PHE A 183 -16.53 7.66 20.40
N VAL A 184 -15.99 6.52 19.98
CA VAL A 184 -15.84 6.13 18.58
C VAL A 184 -16.43 4.73 18.41
N ASP A 185 -17.53 4.59 17.65
CA ASP A 185 -18.16 3.29 17.40
C ASP A 185 -17.72 2.67 16.06
N GLU A 186 -17.10 3.45 15.17
CA GLU A 186 -16.57 2.93 13.92
C GLU A 186 -15.48 3.84 13.33
N ILE A 187 -14.43 3.22 12.77
CA ILE A 187 -13.43 3.89 11.94
C ILE A 187 -13.26 3.10 10.66
N ALA A 188 -13.28 3.77 9.51
CA ALA A 188 -13.19 3.14 8.20
C ALA A 188 -12.40 3.99 7.20
N PHE A 189 -11.84 3.38 6.17
CA PHE A 189 -11.48 4.09 4.95
C PHE A 189 -12.72 4.26 4.07
N TYR A 190 -12.84 5.37 3.35
CA TYR A 190 -13.94 5.58 2.38
C TYR A 190 -13.43 5.92 0.98
N GLY A 191 -14.21 5.59 -0.04
CA GLY A 191 -13.90 5.86 -1.45
C GLY A 191 -15.15 6.03 -2.32
N ASP A 192 -14.94 6.15 -3.63
CA ASP A 192 -16.03 6.29 -4.61
C ASP A 192 -16.89 5.03 -4.75
N LYS A 193 -18.15 5.22 -5.17
CA LYS A 193 -19.16 4.16 -5.32
C LYS A 193 -18.75 3.08 -6.34
N GLU A 194 -17.90 3.42 -7.31
CA GLU A 194 -17.39 2.58 -8.39
C GLU A 194 -16.04 1.89 -8.10
N MET A 195 -15.56 1.88 -6.86
CA MET A 195 -14.27 1.27 -6.52
C MET A 195 -14.23 -0.26 -6.69
N TYR A 196 -15.39 -0.91 -6.83
CA TYR A 196 -15.52 -2.36 -6.91
C TYR A 196 -16.39 -2.78 -8.09
N LYS A 197 -15.97 -3.86 -8.78
CA LYS A 197 -16.79 -4.51 -9.80
C LYS A 197 -18.14 -4.89 -9.21
N LYS A 198 -19.21 -4.66 -9.97
CA LYS A 198 -20.55 -5.12 -9.60
C LYS A 198 -20.54 -6.65 -9.56
N LEU A 199 -20.95 -7.21 -8.43
CA LEU A 199 -21.01 -8.65 -8.23
C LEU A 199 -22.38 -9.19 -8.66
N THR A 200 -22.39 -10.40 -9.19
CA THR A 200 -23.62 -11.19 -9.34
C THR A 200 -24.08 -11.70 -7.98
N PRO A 201 -25.35 -12.14 -7.82
CA PRO A 201 -25.83 -12.70 -6.55
C PRO A 201 -25.00 -13.90 -6.05
N ALA A 202 -24.51 -14.75 -6.97
CA ALA A 202 -23.66 -15.88 -6.63
C ALA A 202 -22.27 -15.44 -6.12
N GLU A 203 -21.68 -14.45 -6.76
CA GLU A 203 -20.42 -13.82 -6.34
C GLU A 203 -20.59 -13.11 -4.99
N GLU A 204 -21.68 -12.39 -4.78
CA GLU A 204 -21.97 -11.69 -3.53
C GLU A 204 -22.16 -12.68 -2.36
N ARG A 205 -22.88 -13.78 -2.58
CA ARG A 205 -23.02 -14.87 -1.60
C ARG A 205 -21.67 -15.37 -1.08
N VAL A 206 -20.67 -15.49 -1.94
CA VAL A 206 -19.34 -15.97 -1.55
C VAL A 206 -18.47 -14.84 -1.03
N ILE A 207 -18.29 -13.77 -1.81
CA ILE A 207 -17.31 -12.71 -1.56
C ILE A 207 -17.73 -11.79 -0.40
N ILE A 208 -19.03 -11.52 -0.25
CA ILE A 208 -19.55 -10.60 0.78
C ILE A 208 -20.11 -11.38 1.97
N HIS A 209 -20.92 -12.41 1.69
CA HIS A 209 -21.60 -13.19 2.72
C HIS A 209 -20.83 -14.42 3.19
N LYS A 210 -19.54 -14.53 2.83
CA LYS A 210 -18.61 -15.57 3.29
C LYS A 210 -19.09 -17.01 3.04
N GLY A 211 -19.88 -17.20 1.97
CA GLY A 211 -20.24 -18.53 1.50
C GLY A 211 -19.04 -19.27 0.89
N THR A 212 -19.20 -20.56 0.65
CA THR A 212 -18.20 -21.39 -0.06
C THR A 212 -18.83 -21.98 -1.32
N GLU A 213 -18.05 -22.12 -2.39
CA GLU A 213 -18.42 -22.91 -3.57
C GLU A 213 -18.53 -24.39 -3.22
N ARG A 214 -19.18 -25.19 -4.08
CA ARG A 214 -19.12 -26.64 -3.92
C ARG A 214 -17.74 -27.12 -4.37
N PRO A 215 -17.19 -28.19 -3.76
CA PRO A 215 -15.95 -28.78 -4.23
C PRO A 215 -16.10 -29.23 -5.69
N PHE A 216 -15.02 -29.11 -6.46
CA PHE A 216 -14.88 -29.48 -7.88
C PHE A 216 -15.77 -28.69 -8.86
N SER A 217 -16.50 -27.66 -8.40
CA SER A 217 -17.37 -26.87 -9.28
C SER A 217 -16.72 -25.57 -9.78
N GLY A 218 -15.62 -25.14 -9.18
CA GLY A 218 -15.01 -23.84 -9.43
C GLY A 218 -14.23 -23.80 -10.75
N LYS A 219 -14.40 -22.71 -11.52
CA LYS A 219 -13.71 -22.49 -12.81
C LYS A 219 -12.20 -22.72 -12.75
N TYR A 220 -11.56 -22.40 -11.64
CA TYR A 220 -10.10 -22.41 -11.52
C TYR A 220 -9.53 -23.62 -10.78
N ASP A 221 -10.35 -24.60 -10.38
CA ASP A 221 -9.88 -25.80 -9.68
C ASP A 221 -8.77 -26.52 -10.48
N LYS A 222 -9.08 -26.92 -11.73
CA LYS A 222 -8.15 -27.59 -12.66
C LYS A 222 -7.51 -26.67 -13.70
N HIS A 223 -7.45 -25.37 -13.41
CA HIS A 223 -6.82 -24.39 -14.29
C HIS A 223 -5.36 -24.14 -13.90
N PHE A 224 -4.41 -24.33 -14.83
CA PHE A 224 -2.97 -24.20 -14.59
C PHE A 224 -2.23 -23.36 -15.65
N GLU A 225 -2.95 -22.54 -16.42
CA GLU A 225 -2.33 -21.62 -17.38
C GLU A 225 -1.44 -20.58 -16.68
N LYS A 226 -0.41 -20.11 -17.40
CA LYS A 226 0.51 -19.09 -16.89
C LYS A 226 -0.16 -17.72 -16.87
N GLY A 227 -0.13 -17.07 -15.72
CA GLY A 227 -0.75 -15.78 -15.50
C GLY A 227 -0.87 -15.44 -14.02
N VAL A 228 -1.80 -14.53 -13.71
CA VAL A 228 -2.03 -13.99 -12.37
C VAL A 228 -3.51 -14.09 -12.02
N TYR A 229 -3.77 -14.53 -10.79
CA TYR A 229 -5.11 -14.51 -10.20
C TYR A 229 -5.31 -13.20 -9.45
N THR A 230 -6.42 -12.52 -9.75
CA THR A 230 -6.78 -11.23 -9.18
C THR A 230 -8.11 -11.32 -8.44
N CYS A 231 -8.34 -10.45 -7.45
CA CYS A 231 -9.59 -10.40 -6.71
C CYS A 231 -10.74 -9.98 -7.63
N LYS A 232 -11.81 -10.79 -7.69
CA LYS A 232 -13.00 -10.52 -8.51
C LYS A 232 -13.59 -9.14 -8.25
N ARG A 233 -13.65 -8.74 -6.98
CA ARG A 233 -14.30 -7.49 -6.55
C ARG A 233 -13.48 -6.24 -6.84
N CYS A 234 -12.16 -6.28 -6.69
CA CYS A 234 -11.32 -5.06 -6.69
C CYS A 234 -10.08 -5.13 -7.60
N GLY A 235 -9.88 -6.23 -8.32
CA GLY A 235 -8.76 -6.43 -9.24
C GLY A 235 -7.37 -6.53 -8.58
N ALA A 236 -7.27 -6.59 -7.25
CA ALA A 236 -5.98 -6.78 -6.57
C ALA A 236 -5.33 -8.08 -7.01
N LYS A 237 -4.03 -8.08 -7.35
CA LYS A 237 -3.28 -9.32 -7.57
C LYS A 237 -3.23 -10.13 -6.27
N LEU A 238 -3.61 -11.40 -6.33
CA LEU A 238 -3.71 -12.30 -5.17
C LEU A 238 -2.65 -13.40 -5.23
N TYR A 239 -2.56 -14.08 -6.38
CA TYR A 239 -1.71 -15.26 -6.55
C TYR A 239 -1.05 -15.27 -7.93
N GLU A 240 0.16 -15.79 -8.01
CA GLU A 240 0.80 -16.12 -9.27
C GLU A 240 0.52 -17.59 -9.63
N SER A 241 0.27 -17.87 -10.90
CA SER A 241 0.07 -19.24 -11.41
C SER A 241 1.21 -20.20 -11.02
N SER A 242 2.45 -19.70 -10.87
CA SER A 242 3.63 -20.45 -10.42
C SER A 242 3.50 -21.04 -9.01
N THR A 243 2.61 -20.48 -8.18
CA THR A 243 2.35 -20.91 -6.80
C THR A 243 1.17 -21.87 -6.71
N LYS A 244 0.46 -22.09 -7.82
CA LYS A 244 -0.70 -22.99 -7.86
C LYS A 244 -0.25 -24.44 -7.94
N PHE A 245 -0.91 -25.31 -7.20
CA PHE A 245 -0.69 -26.76 -7.24
C PHE A 245 -2.02 -27.53 -7.15
N ASP A 246 -2.01 -28.81 -7.50
CA ASP A 246 -3.16 -29.70 -7.33
C ASP A 246 -3.10 -30.34 -5.93
N SER A 247 -4.04 -30.00 -5.07
CA SER A 247 -4.17 -30.58 -3.73
C SER A 247 -5.21 -31.69 -3.65
N GLY A 248 -5.99 -31.90 -4.71
CA GLY A 248 -7.15 -32.80 -4.71
C GLY A 248 -8.34 -32.34 -3.87
N CYS A 249 -8.30 -31.14 -3.26
CA CYS A 249 -9.36 -30.70 -2.34
C CYS A 249 -10.65 -30.22 -3.03
N GLY A 250 -10.64 -30.04 -4.35
CA GLY A 250 -11.78 -29.54 -5.13
C GLY A 250 -11.91 -28.01 -5.19
N TRP A 251 -10.86 -27.28 -4.81
CA TRP A 251 -10.75 -25.84 -4.99
C TRP A 251 -9.33 -25.48 -5.44
N PRO A 252 -9.15 -24.38 -6.20
CA PRO A 252 -7.81 -23.91 -6.54
C PRO A 252 -6.96 -23.72 -5.27
N SER A 253 -5.78 -24.33 -5.32
CA SER A 253 -4.84 -24.36 -4.20
C SER A 253 -3.54 -23.67 -4.56
N PHE A 254 -3.08 -22.78 -3.69
CA PHE A 254 -1.81 -22.06 -3.83
C PHE A 254 -0.93 -22.25 -2.61
N ASP A 255 0.38 -22.34 -2.79
CA ASP A 255 1.35 -22.50 -1.71
C ASP A 255 2.11 -21.21 -1.35
N ASP A 256 1.74 -20.10 -1.97
CA ASP A 256 2.21 -18.76 -1.65
C ASP A 256 1.21 -17.72 -2.13
N GLU A 257 1.27 -16.52 -1.59
CA GLU A 257 0.47 -15.38 -2.00
C GLU A 257 1.34 -14.24 -2.53
N VAL A 258 0.77 -13.35 -3.34
CA VAL A 258 1.41 -12.06 -3.58
C VAL A 258 1.59 -11.37 -2.22
N PRO A 259 2.82 -11.01 -1.81
CA PRO A 259 3.06 -10.60 -0.43
C PRO A 259 2.16 -9.43 0.01
N GLY A 260 1.35 -9.63 1.06
CA GLY A 260 0.42 -8.62 1.60
C GLY A 260 -0.93 -8.54 0.88
N ALA A 261 -1.20 -9.39 -0.12
CA ALA A 261 -2.47 -9.41 -0.84
C ALA A 261 -3.61 -10.08 -0.05
N VAL A 262 -3.28 -10.90 0.95
CA VAL A 262 -4.23 -11.73 1.70
C VAL A 262 -4.14 -11.44 3.20
N LYS A 263 -5.30 -11.27 3.86
CA LYS A 263 -5.43 -11.15 5.31
C LYS A 263 -5.98 -12.47 5.88
N ARG A 264 -5.34 -12.97 6.95
CA ARG A 264 -5.71 -14.22 7.64
C ARG A 264 -6.46 -13.88 8.92
N ILE A 265 -7.66 -14.40 9.08
CA ILE A 265 -8.58 -14.10 10.19
C ILE A 265 -9.02 -15.42 10.81
N PRO A 266 -8.88 -15.63 12.13
CA PRO A 266 -9.42 -16.84 12.77
C PRO A 266 -10.95 -16.91 12.62
N ASP A 267 -11.46 -18.07 12.25
CA ASP A 267 -12.89 -18.35 12.27
C ASP A 267 -13.43 -18.30 13.72
N LYS A 268 -14.76 -18.22 13.86
CA LYS A 268 -15.43 -18.27 15.18
C LYS A 268 -15.10 -19.54 15.96
N ASP A 269 -14.77 -20.63 15.27
CA ASP A 269 -14.34 -21.90 15.86
C ASP A 269 -12.91 -21.86 16.41
N GLY A 270 -12.10 -20.85 16.03
CA GLY A 270 -10.70 -20.69 16.44
C GLY A 270 -9.73 -21.70 15.84
N ILE A 271 -10.21 -22.62 14.99
CA ILE A 271 -9.44 -23.72 14.41
C ILE A 271 -9.02 -23.37 12.98
N ARG A 272 -9.95 -22.84 12.19
CA ARG A 272 -9.70 -22.52 10.78
C ARG A 272 -9.30 -21.05 10.62
N MET A 273 -8.49 -20.78 9.60
CA MET A 273 -8.03 -19.44 9.27
C MET A 273 -8.66 -19.00 7.96
N GLU A 274 -9.68 -18.13 8.03
CA GLU A 274 -10.26 -17.46 6.88
C GLU A 274 -9.20 -16.60 6.18
N ILE A 275 -9.21 -16.62 4.85
CA ILE A 275 -8.46 -15.67 4.02
C ILE A 275 -9.40 -14.71 3.31
N THR A 276 -9.07 -13.42 3.41
CA THR A 276 -9.78 -12.33 2.75
C THR A 276 -8.80 -11.51 1.92
N CYS A 277 -9.29 -10.87 0.86
CA CYS A 277 -8.50 -9.91 0.10
C CYS A 277 -8.12 -8.74 1.01
N ALA A 278 -6.82 -8.51 1.20
CA ALA A 278 -6.32 -7.45 2.07
C ALA A 278 -6.78 -6.05 1.60
N ARG A 279 -7.08 -5.91 0.30
CA ARG A 279 -7.53 -4.66 -0.32
C ARG A 279 -8.99 -4.31 -0.03
N CYS A 280 -9.91 -5.26 -0.21
CA CYS A 280 -11.36 -4.98 -0.18
C CYS A 280 -12.14 -5.78 0.86
N GLY A 281 -11.46 -6.62 1.65
CA GLY A 281 -12.07 -7.51 2.63
C GLY A 281 -12.90 -8.65 2.04
N GLY A 282 -12.94 -8.79 0.71
CA GLY A 282 -13.71 -9.85 0.06
C GLY A 282 -13.23 -11.24 0.47
N HIS A 283 -14.16 -12.12 0.84
CA HIS A 283 -13.86 -13.49 1.23
C HIS A 283 -13.25 -14.28 0.08
N LEU A 284 -12.12 -14.95 0.35
CA LEU A 284 -11.40 -15.77 -0.62
C LEU A 284 -11.59 -17.26 -0.31
N GLY A 285 -11.51 -17.67 0.95
CA GLY A 285 -11.56 -19.08 1.36
C GLY A 285 -10.83 -19.29 2.69
N HIS A 286 -10.01 -20.34 2.79
CA HIS A 286 -9.25 -20.66 3.99
C HIS A 286 -7.78 -21.00 3.69
N VAL A 287 -6.92 -20.87 4.69
CA VAL A 287 -5.53 -21.29 4.64
C VAL A 287 -5.25 -22.38 5.66
N PHE A 288 -4.49 -23.39 5.24
CA PHE A 288 -4.10 -24.54 6.03
C PHE A 288 -2.56 -24.62 6.06
N THR A 289 -2.00 -25.04 7.19
CA THR A 289 -0.56 -25.21 7.38
C THR A 289 -0.28 -26.56 8.04
N GLY A 290 0.83 -27.20 7.69
CA GLY A 290 1.22 -28.47 8.33
C GLY A 290 0.83 -29.74 7.57
N GLU A 291 0.15 -29.62 6.43
CA GLU A 291 -0.35 -30.74 5.61
C GLU A 291 0.73 -31.45 4.79
N ARG A 292 1.93 -30.86 4.69
CA ARG A 292 3.12 -31.38 3.98
C ARG A 292 2.90 -31.64 2.48
N LEU A 293 2.01 -30.87 1.85
CA LEU A 293 1.72 -30.98 0.41
C LEU A 293 2.76 -30.28 -0.48
N THR A 294 3.43 -29.24 0.04
CA THR A 294 4.49 -28.50 -0.64
C THR A 294 5.65 -28.20 0.32
N ALA A 295 6.80 -27.76 -0.21
CA ALA A 295 7.95 -27.38 0.60
C ALA A 295 7.64 -26.22 1.58
N LYS A 296 6.74 -25.31 1.20
CA LYS A 296 6.29 -24.20 2.06
C LYS A 296 5.28 -24.64 3.11
N ASN A 297 4.76 -25.87 3.00
CA ASN A 297 3.86 -26.51 3.95
C ASN A 297 2.64 -25.65 4.31
N ILE A 298 2.12 -24.96 3.29
CA ILE A 298 0.99 -24.05 3.37
C ILE A 298 0.10 -24.27 2.14
N ARG A 299 -1.21 -24.24 2.35
CA ARG A 299 -2.21 -24.36 1.28
C ARG A 299 -3.30 -23.32 1.46
N HIS A 300 -3.36 -22.39 0.52
CA HIS A 300 -4.48 -21.47 0.34
C HIS A 300 -5.54 -22.17 -0.49
N CYS A 301 -6.65 -22.54 0.14
CA CYS A 301 -7.80 -23.17 -0.48
C CYS A 301 -8.82 -22.08 -0.84
N VAL A 302 -8.91 -21.72 -2.13
CA VAL A 302 -9.57 -20.48 -2.55
C VAL A 302 -10.84 -20.78 -3.36
N ASN A 303 -11.89 -20.00 -3.18
CA ASN A 303 -13.05 -20.00 -4.06
C ASN A 303 -12.65 -19.39 -5.41
N SER A 304 -12.85 -20.14 -6.50
CA SER A 304 -12.68 -19.67 -7.86
C SER A 304 -13.50 -18.41 -8.14
N ILE A 305 -14.75 -18.36 -7.65
CA ILE A 305 -15.67 -17.23 -7.87
C ILE A 305 -15.18 -15.93 -7.23
N SER A 306 -14.28 -16.01 -6.24
CA SER A 306 -13.68 -14.84 -5.60
C SER A 306 -12.52 -14.24 -6.42
N MET A 307 -12.16 -14.86 -7.55
CA MET A 307 -11.03 -14.46 -8.37
C MET A 307 -11.39 -14.29 -9.86
N ASP A 308 -10.60 -13.48 -10.55
CA ASP A 308 -10.45 -13.50 -12.01
C ASP A 308 -9.03 -13.99 -12.36
N PHE A 309 -8.85 -14.54 -13.55
CA PHE A 309 -7.54 -14.90 -14.08
C PHE A 309 -7.17 -13.96 -15.22
N VAL A 310 -5.92 -13.48 -15.23
CA VAL A 310 -5.35 -12.70 -16.32
C VAL A 310 -4.20 -13.51 -16.93
N PRO A 311 -4.31 -13.97 -18.18
CA PRO A 311 -3.23 -14.67 -18.88
C PRO A 311 -1.96 -13.83 -18.92
N ALA A 312 -0.80 -14.48 -18.91
CA ALA A 312 0.49 -13.80 -18.96
C ALA A 312 0.63 -12.91 -20.21
N GLU A 313 0.02 -13.30 -21.32
CA GLU A 313 0.04 -12.62 -22.61
C GLU A 313 -0.82 -11.35 -22.63
N GLU A 314 -1.87 -11.29 -21.81
CA GLU A 314 -2.75 -10.13 -21.68
C GLU A 314 -2.20 -9.06 -20.74
N LEU A 315 -1.18 -9.40 -19.94
CA LEU A 315 -0.41 -8.42 -19.18
C LEU A 315 0.46 -7.65 -20.20
N LYS A 316 -0.11 -6.62 -20.85
CA LYS A 316 0.67 -5.65 -21.62
C LYS A 316 1.71 -5.06 -20.68
N THR A 317 2.95 -5.48 -20.85
CA THR A 317 4.06 -5.04 -20.04
C THR A 317 5.13 -4.45 -20.92
N GLU A 318 5.76 -3.41 -20.42
CA GLU A 318 6.89 -2.78 -21.06
C GLU A 318 8.12 -2.93 -20.18
N ARG A 319 9.29 -2.76 -20.78
CA ARG A 319 10.58 -2.90 -20.10
C ARG A 319 11.33 -1.57 -20.13
N ALA A 320 12.10 -1.30 -19.08
CA ALA A 320 13.03 -0.18 -19.01
C ALA A 320 14.34 -0.65 -18.38
N ILE A 321 15.48 -0.18 -18.91
CA ILE A 321 16.80 -0.57 -18.42
C ILE A 321 17.61 0.67 -18.04
N PHE A 322 18.07 0.71 -16.78
CA PHE A 322 18.78 1.86 -16.21
C PHE A 322 20.06 1.41 -15.49
N ALA A 323 21.08 2.25 -15.49
CA ALA A 323 22.27 2.13 -14.65
C ALA A 323 22.52 3.45 -13.92
N SER A 324 22.67 3.41 -12.60
CA SER A 324 22.84 4.62 -11.78
C SER A 324 23.77 4.43 -10.60
N GLY A 325 24.84 3.66 -10.78
CA GLY A 325 25.72 3.26 -9.68
C GLY A 325 25.37 1.89 -9.13
N CYS A 326 25.60 1.66 -7.83
CA CYS A 326 25.27 0.41 -7.16
C CYS A 326 23.82 0.00 -7.43
N PHE A 327 23.64 -1.10 -8.17
CA PHE A 327 22.31 -1.53 -8.64
C PHE A 327 21.33 -1.89 -7.51
N TRP A 328 21.81 -2.12 -6.29
CA TRP A 328 20.96 -2.40 -5.13
C TRP A 328 20.13 -1.18 -4.76
N GLY A 329 20.73 0.01 -4.79
CA GLY A 329 20.02 1.26 -4.50
C GLY A 329 19.04 1.61 -5.61
N THR A 330 19.44 1.40 -6.86
CA THR A 330 18.56 1.55 -8.03
C THR A 330 17.35 0.62 -7.95
N GLN A 331 17.55 -0.68 -7.65
CA GLN A 331 16.48 -1.64 -7.44
C GLN A 331 15.60 -1.30 -6.24
N TYR A 332 16.18 -0.79 -5.15
CA TYR A 332 15.42 -0.37 -3.98
C TYR A 332 14.34 0.64 -4.32
N HIS A 333 14.64 1.65 -5.13
CA HIS A 333 13.68 2.71 -5.47
C HIS A 333 12.71 2.27 -6.56
N LEU A 334 13.22 1.72 -7.68
CA LEU A 334 12.36 1.37 -8.82
C LEU A 334 11.37 0.24 -8.50
N GLN A 335 11.74 -0.75 -7.68
CA GLN A 335 10.80 -1.82 -7.31
C GLN A 335 9.58 -1.33 -6.51
N LYS A 336 9.66 -0.14 -5.90
CA LYS A 336 8.55 0.48 -5.13
C LYS A 336 7.72 1.43 -5.97
N ALA A 337 8.16 1.75 -7.19
CA ALA A 337 7.45 2.67 -8.05
C ALA A 337 6.07 2.08 -8.41
N PRO A 338 4.98 2.85 -8.28
CA PRO A 338 3.66 2.40 -8.71
C PRO A 338 3.71 1.91 -10.16
N GLY A 339 3.00 0.81 -10.44
CA GLY A 339 2.95 0.22 -11.78
C GLY A 339 4.13 -0.69 -12.14
N VAL A 340 5.22 -0.71 -11.38
CA VAL A 340 6.30 -1.70 -11.58
C VAL A 340 5.81 -3.09 -11.14
N ILE A 341 6.05 -4.08 -12.01
CA ILE A 341 5.63 -5.48 -11.83
C ILE A 341 6.79 -6.31 -11.28
N SER A 342 7.98 -6.17 -11.87
CA SER A 342 9.17 -6.87 -11.43
C SER A 342 10.44 -6.08 -11.77
N THR A 343 11.52 -6.40 -11.06
CA THR A 343 12.84 -5.80 -11.26
C THR A 343 13.92 -6.86 -11.15
N THR A 344 14.89 -6.85 -12.04
CA THR A 344 16.06 -7.75 -12.01
C THR A 344 17.32 -6.91 -12.08
N VAL A 345 18.27 -7.09 -11.16
CA VAL A 345 19.60 -6.46 -11.26
C VAL A 345 20.53 -7.32 -12.11
N GLY A 346 21.49 -6.69 -12.78
CA GLY A 346 22.34 -7.36 -13.75
C GLY A 346 23.37 -6.46 -14.39
N TYR A 347 23.91 -6.95 -15.50
CA TYR A 347 25.04 -6.34 -16.21
C TYR A 347 24.68 -6.15 -17.68
N THR A 348 24.92 -4.95 -18.24
CA THR A 348 24.66 -4.66 -19.66
C THR A 348 25.57 -3.54 -20.19
N GLY A 349 25.59 -3.31 -21.50
CA GLY A 349 26.39 -2.27 -22.15
C GLY A 349 27.89 -2.57 -22.29
N GLY A 350 28.32 -3.75 -21.87
CA GLY A 350 29.69 -4.25 -22.03
C GLY A 350 29.84 -5.28 -23.15
N ARG A 351 31.03 -5.87 -23.25
CA ARG A 351 31.40 -6.80 -24.34
C ARG A 351 31.48 -8.26 -23.90
N LEU A 352 31.62 -8.52 -22.60
CA LEU A 352 31.80 -9.88 -22.08
C LEU A 352 30.47 -10.62 -22.03
N ALA A 353 30.39 -11.81 -22.61
CA ALA A 353 29.21 -12.65 -22.48
C ALA A 353 29.18 -13.32 -21.10
N ASN A 354 27.99 -13.39 -20.50
CA ASN A 354 27.74 -14.02 -19.20
C ASN A 354 28.73 -13.59 -18.09
N PRO A 355 28.87 -12.27 -17.83
CA PRO A 355 29.83 -11.76 -16.86
C PRO A 355 29.41 -12.12 -15.42
N THR A 356 30.40 -12.44 -14.60
CA THR A 356 30.26 -12.56 -13.13
C THR A 356 30.48 -11.22 -12.44
N TYR A 357 29.99 -11.07 -11.22
CA TYR A 357 30.22 -9.86 -10.41
C TYR A 357 31.71 -9.52 -10.31
N GLU A 358 32.55 -10.50 -9.99
CA GLU A 358 34.00 -10.33 -9.82
C GLU A 358 34.66 -9.81 -11.10
N GLN A 359 34.21 -10.29 -12.27
CA GLN A 359 34.71 -9.82 -13.56
C GLN A 359 34.28 -8.37 -13.81
N VAL A 360 33.03 -8.00 -13.51
CA VAL A 360 32.54 -6.62 -13.67
C VAL A 360 33.28 -5.65 -12.75
N CYS A 361 33.59 -6.05 -11.51
CA CYS A 361 34.37 -5.25 -10.56
C CYS A 361 35.78 -4.88 -11.05
N THR A 362 36.34 -5.61 -12.03
CA THR A 362 37.64 -5.27 -12.62
C THR A 362 37.62 -4.03 -13.52
N ASP A 363 36.42 -3.53 -13.88
CA ASP A 363 36.20 -2.43 -14.84
C ASP A 363 36.71 -2.72 -16.28
N ARG A 364 37.06 -3.97 -16.59
CA ARG A 364 37.59 -4.38 -17.91
C ARG A 364 36.52 -4.88 -18.88
N THR A 365 35.33 -5.21 -18.38
CA THR A 365 34.27 -5.84 -19.19
C THR A 365 33.44 -4.83 -20.00
N GLY A 366 33.47 -3.56 -19.59
CA GLY A 366 32.64 -2.48 -20.13
C GLY A 366 31.18 -2.49 -19.64
N HIS A 367 30.78 -3.50 -18.85
CA HIS A 367 29.42 -3.55 -18.32
C HIS A 367 29.17 -2.44 -17.30
N ALA A 368 27.95 -1.92 -17.29
CA ALA A 368 27.39 -1.20 -16.15
C ALA A 368 26.64 -2.19 -15.25
N GLU A 369 26.68 -1.95 -13.94
CA GLU A 369 25.64 -2.43 -13.04
C GLU A 369 24.31 -1.75 -13.42
N ALA A 370 23.31 -2.56 -13.73
CA ALA A 370 22.05 -2.10 -14.27
C ALA A 370 20.87 -2.83 -13.64
N ILE A 371 19.68 -2.27 -13.85
CA ILE A 371 18.40 -2.87 -13.54
C ILE A 371 17.58 -3.00 -14.81
N GLU A 372 16.90 -4.13 -14.95
CA GLU A 372 15.78 -4.29 -15.85
C GLU A 372 14.47 -4.19 -15.05
N VAL A 373 13.58 -3.30 -15.47
CA VAL A 373 12.28 -3.05 -14.86
C VAL A 373 11.20 -3.48 -15.83
N THR A 374 10.30 -4.36 -15.40
CA THR A 374 9.06 -4.68 -16.13
C THR A 374 7.91 -3.93 -15.46
N TYR A 375 7.14 -3.16 -16.23
CA TYR A 375 6.07 -2.32 -15.71
C TYR A 375 4.79 -2.41 -16.52
N ASP A 376 3.69 -2.03 -15.88
CA ASP A 376 2.36 -1.90 -16.46
C ASP A 376 2.17 -0.47 -17.02
N PRO A 377 2.16 -0.28 -18.35
CA PRO A 377 2.03 1.04 -18.97
C PRO A 377 0.69 1.73 -18.66
N SER A 378 -0.33 0.98 -18.18
CA SER A 378 -1.59 1.58 -17.73
C SER A 378 -1.50 2.23 -16.34
N LYS A 379 -0.46 1.93 -15.56
CA LYS A 379 -0.27 2.43 -14.18
C LYS A 379 0.90 3.39 -14.04
N THR A 380 1.93 3.20 -14.84
CA THR A 380 3.11 4.09 -14.88
C THR A 380 3.61 4.21 -16.31
N SER A 381 4.46 5.19 -16.58
CA SER A 381 5.04 5.41 -17.91
C SER A 381 6.56 5.32 -17.84
N TYR A 382 7.18 5.07 -19.00
CA TYR A 382 8.63 5.14 -19.13
C TYR A 382 9.19 6.48 -18.62
N GLU A 383 8.52 7.59 -18.93
CA GLU A 383 8.89 8.92 -18.46
C GLU A 383 8.89 9.02 -16.93
N LYS A 384 7.85 8.52 -16.24
CA LYS A 384 7.77 8.53 -14.78
C LYS A 384 8.90 7.72 -14.16
N LEU A 385 9.23 6.56 -14.72
CA LEU A 385 10.34 5.73 -14.26
C LEU A 385 11.69 6.41 -14.51
N THR A 386 11.86 7.08 -15.64
CA THR A 386 13.08 7.81 -16.00
C THR A 386 13.27 9.05 -15.12
N ARG A 387 12.19 9.77 -14.77
CA ARG A 387 12.23 10.84 -13.77
C ARG A 387 12.66 10.29 -12.41
N LEU A 388 12.06 9.20 -11.93
CA LEU A 388 12.46 8.57 -10.67
C LEU A 388 13.93 8.12 -10.69
N PHE A 389 14.41 7.61 -11.83
CA PHE A 389 15.82 7.30 -12.04
C PHE A 389 16.71 8.53 -11.77
N PHE A 390 16.43 9.68 -12.38
CA PHE A 390 17.18 10.92 -12.14
C PHE A 390 17.04 11.46 -10.71
N GLU A 391 15.87 11.25 -10.09
CA GLU A 391 15.59 11.71 -8.73
C GLU A 391 16.23 10.84 -7.64
N THR A 392 16.85 9.69 -7.96
CA THR A 392 17.36 8.74 -6.96
C THR A 392 18.87 8.56 -6.96
N HIS A 393 19.60 9.26 -7.83
CA HIS A 393 21.07 9.21 -7.90
C HIS A 393 21.67 10.55 -8.34
N ASP A 394 23.01 10.64 -8.32
CA ASP A 394 23.73 11.82 -8.76
C ASP A 394 24.24 11.68 -10.19
N PHE A 395 23.36 11.94 -11.15
CA PHE A 395 23.65 11.92 -12.59
C PHE A 395 24.68 12.96 -13.06
N THR A 396 25.26 13.77 -12.16
CA THR A 396 26.34 14.71 -12.49
C THR A 396 27.74 14.10 -12.30
N GLN A 397 27.82 12.93 -11.64
CA GLN A 397 29.08 12.22 -11.42
C GLN A 397 29.42 11.35 -12.63
N LEU A 398 30.66 11.48 -13.12
CA LEU A 398 31.15 10.68 -14.23
C LEU A 398 31.77 9.38 -13.68
N ASN A 399 31.30 8.22 -14.17
CA ASN A 399 31.81 6.88 -13.80
C ASN A 399 31.91 6.65 -12.28
N ARG A 400 30.89 7.14 -11.56
CA ARG A 400 30.86 7.14 -10.10
C ARG A 400 29.43 7.37 -9.61
N GLN A 401 29.10 6.79 -8.45
CA GLN A 401 27.94 7.18 -7.66
C GLN A 401 28.29 7.16 -6.16
N GLY A 402 28.33 8.33 -5.53
CA GLY A 402 28.67 8.43 -4.10
C GLY A 402 30.10 7.94 -3.81
N PRO A 403 30.32 6.98 -2.90
CA PRO A 403 31.64 6.42 -2.67
C PRO A 403 32.06 5.36 -3.71
N ASP A 404 31.15 4.89 -4.56
CA ASP A 404 31.41 3.82 -5.53
C ASP A 404 32.01 4.39 -6.82
N VAL A 405 33.26 4.03 -7.12
CA VAL A 405 34.05 4.58 -8.24
C VAL A 405 34.36 3.49 -9.27
N GLY A 406 34.10 3.75 -10.56
CA GLY A 406 34.35 2.83 -11.66
C GLY A 406 33.31 2.95 -12.78
N LYS A 407 33.64 2.56 -14.03
CA LYS A 407 32.69 2.69 -15.15
C LYS A 407 31.50 1.76 -15.02
N GLN A 408 31.61 0.70 -14.21
CA GLN A 408 30.47 -0.12 -13.84
C GLN A 408 29.39 0.66 -13.08
N TYR A 409 29.75 1.78 -12.42
CA TYR A 409 28.84 2.63 -11.67
C TYR A 409 28.37 3.88 -12.44
N ARG A 410 28.62 3.95 -13.75
CA ARG A 410 28.21 5.09 -14.58
C ARG A 410 26.69 5.24 -14.62
N SER A 411 26.24 6.48 -14.79
CA SER A 411 24.84 6.80 -15.08
C SER A 411 24.54 6.54 -16.56
N ALA A 412 23.57 5.67 -16.87
CA ALA A 412 23.15 5.38 -18.23
C ALA A 412 21.68 4.97 -18.32
N VAL A 413 21.04 5.36 -19.43
CA VAL A 413 19.73 4.88 -19.87
C VAL A 413 19.95 3.98 -21.09
N PHE A 414 19.48 2.74 -20.99
CA PHE A 414 19.57 1.75 -22.08
C PHE A 414 18.21 1.63 -22.76
N TYR A 415 18.02 2.36 -23.87
CA TYR A 415 16.73 2.44 -24.55
C TYR A 415 16.44 1.18 -25.37
N LEU A 416 15.19 0.69 -25.31
CA LEU A 416 14.73 -0.48 -26.08
C LEU A 416 14.09 -0.09 -27.42
N ASP A 417 13.56 1.12 -27.52
CA ASP A 417 12.94 1.70 -28.71
C ASP A 417 13.24 3.21 -28.82
N GLU A 418 12.82 3.84 -29.92
CA GLU A 418 13.11 5.26 -30.17
C GLU A 418 12.26 6.20 -29.30
N GLU A 419 11.09 5.79 -28.81
CA GLU A 419 10.26 6.61 -27.91
C GLU A 419 10.94 6.77 -26.55
N GLN A 420 11.50 5.69 -26.02
CA GLN A 420 12.33 5.70 -24.81
C GLN A 420 13.54 6.62 -24.95
N LYS A 421 14.24 6.53 -26.08
CA LYS A 421 15.40 7.37 -26.38
C LYS A 421 15.04 8.86 -26.43
N GLN A 422 13.94 9.21 -27.09
CA GLN A 422 13.45 10.59 -27.19
C GLN A 422 13.05 11.11 -25.80
N THR A 423 12.27 10.35 -25.05
CA THR A 423 11.86 10.70 -23.68
C THR A 423 13.07 10.96 -22.77
N ALA A 424 14.07 10.08 -22.81
CA ALA A 424 15.30 10.26 -22.03
C ALA A 424 16.08 11.52 -22.46
N ALA A 425 16.17 11.78 -23.76
CA ALA A 425 16.85 12.96 -24.30
C ALA A 425 16.15 14.26 -23.89
N GLU A 426 14.82 14.31 -23.90
CA GLU A 426 14.04 15.44 -23.44
C GLU A 426 14.23 15.72 -21.94
N LEU A 427 14.19 14.69 -21.10
CA LEU A 427 14.45 14.84 -19.67
C LEU A 427 15.88 15.34 -19.40
N ILE A 428 16.89 14.82 -20.11
CA ILE A 428 18.26 15.33 -20.02
C ILE A 428 18.34 16.80 -20.46
N LYS A 429 17.63 17.19 -21.51
CA LYS A 429 17.56 18.58 -21.97
C LYS A 429 16.98 19.48 -20.87
N THR A 430 15.86 19.11 -20.26
CA THR A 430 15.26 19.84 -19.13
C THR A 430 16.22 19.96 -17.93
N LEU A 431 16.98 18.91 -17.63
CA LEU A 431 18.00 18.95 -16.56
C LEU A 431 19.14 19.92 -16.88
N LYS A 432 19.61 19.95 -18.13
CA LYS A 432 20.64 20.90 -18.58
C LYS A 432 20.13 22.34 -18.52
N GLU A 433 18.89 22.59 -18.91
CA GLU A 433 18.25 23.91 -18.81
C GLU A 433 18.11 24.39 -17.36
N LYS A 434 17.92 23.45 -16.41
CA LYS A 434 17.96 23.72 -14.96
C LYS A 434 19.38 23.95 -14.40
N GLY A 435 20.42 23.88 -15.24
CA GLY A 435 21.81 24.14 -14.85
C GLY A 435 22.61 22.92 -14.40
N PHE A 436 22.09 21.69 -14.54
CA PHE A 436 22.83 20.49 -14.15
C PHE A 436 23.85 20.04 -15.21
N ALA A 437 25.05 19.67 -14.77
CA ALA A 437 26.08 19.07 -15.61
C ALA A 437 25.83 17.56 -15.81
N VAL A 438 24.77 17.20 -16.52
CA VAL A 438 24.34 15.80 -16.72
C VAL A 438 25.42 14.97 -17.43
N LYS A 439 25.80 13.83 -16.82
CA LYS A 439 26.76 12.84 -17.33
C LYS A 439 26.11 11.53 -17.78
N THR A 440 24.79 11.41 -17.64
CA THR A 440 24.04 10.23 -18.06
C THR A 440 24.19 9.96 -19.55
N GLU A 441 24.56 8.73 -19.89
CA GLU A 441 24.63 8.25 -21.27
C GLU A 441 23.24 7.77 -21.74
N ILE A 442 22.88 8.03 -23.00
CA ILE A 442 21.72 7.39 -23.65
C ILE A 442 22.28 6.42 -24.68
N THR A 443 22.15 5.12 -24.40
CA THR A 443 22.75 4.06 -25.21
C THR A 443 21.69 3.05 -25.63
N LYS A 444 21.81 2.47 -26.83
CA LYS A 444 20.90 1.40 -27.24
C LYS A 444 21.08 0.19 -26.32
N ALA A 445 19.98 -0.40 -25.86
CA ALA A 445 20.05 -1.61 -25.04
C ALA A 445 20.72 -2.75 -25.79
N THR A 446 21.63 -3.45 -25.10
CA THR A 446 22.23 -4.70 -25.52
C THR A 446 21.74 -5.83 -24.62
N LYS A 447 22.25 -7.05 -24.82
CA LYS A 447 21.85 -8.19 -23.98
C LYS A 447 22.07 -7.88 -22.49
N PHE A 448 21.01 -8.00 -21.72
CA PHE A 448 21.03 -7.90 -20.27
C PHE A 448 21.38 -9.27 -19.66
N TRP A 449 22.36 -9.30 -18.77
CA TRP A 449 22.79 -10.50 -18.05
C TRP A 449 22.33 -10.38 -16.59
N PRO A 450 21.35 -11.17 -16.14
CA PRO A 450 20.94 -11.16 -14.74
C PRO A 450 22.13 -11.44 -13.82
N ALA A 451 22.29 -10.64 -12.77
CA ALA A 451 23.27 -10.88 -11.73
C ALA A 451 22.85 -12.08 -10.86
N GLU A 452 23.83 -12.58 -10.12
CA GLU A 452 23.72 -13.69 -9.19
C GLU A 452 22.57 -13.50 -8.19
N LEU A 453 21.94 -14.61 -7.77
CA LEU A 453 20.72 -14.57 -6.94
C LEU A 453 20.90 -13.81 -5.61
N TYR A 454 22.12 -13.72 -5.09
CA TYR A 454 22.40 -12.99 -3.86
C TYR A 454 22.33 -11.47 -4.04
N HIS A 455 22.52 -10.94 -5.26
CA HIS A 455 22.34 -9.52 -5.56
C HIS A 455 20.87 -9.12 -5.72
N GLN A 456 20.02 -10.05 -6.17
CA GLN A 456 18.60 -9.79 -6.38
C GLN A 456 17.90 -9.46 -5.06
N ASP A 457 17.10 -8.39 -5.03
CA ASP A 457 16.31 -7.99 -3.86
C ASP A 457 17.17 -7.73 -2.61
N TYR A 458 18.45 -7.33 -2.75
CA TYR A 458 19.40 -7.27 -1.64
C TYR A 458 18.91 -6.47 -0.43
N TYR A 459 18.43 -5.24 -0.62
CA TYR A 459 17.90 -4.42 0.49
C TYR A 459 16.58 -4.95 1.06
N LYS A 460 15.77 -5.65 0.27
CA LYS A 460 14.55 -6.31 0.74
C LYS A 460 14.87 -7.53 1.59
N LYS A 461 15.90 -8.30 1.23
CA LYS A 461 16.40 -9.46 2.00
C LYS A 461 17.08 -9.03 3.31
N THR A 462 17.89 -7.98 3.27
CA THR A 462 18.69 -7.53 4.43
C THR A 462 17.96 -6.54 5.35
N GLY A 463 16.91 -5.87 4.87
CA GLY A 463 16.19 -4.84 5.61
C GLY A 463 16.98 -3.52 5.79
N LYS A 464 18.12 -3.37 5.10
CA LYS A 464 18.95 -2.15 5.11
C LYS A 464 18.39 -1.10 4.14
N LEU A 465 18.95 0.12 4.20
CA LEU A 465 18.63 1.21 3.27
C LEU A 465 19.82 1.49 2.32
N PRO A 466 19.57 2.03 1.11
CA PRO A 466 20.64 2.46 0.21
C PRO A 466 21.52 3.54 0.82
N TYR A 467 22.84 3.39 0.70
CA TYR A 467 23.80 4.39 1.20
C TYR A 467 24.14 5.47 0.16
N CYS A 468 24.05 5.16 -1.13
CA CYS A 468 24.44 6.06 -2.22
C CYS A 468 23.28 6.53 -3.13
N HIS A 469 22.04 6.06 -2.87
CA HIS A 469 20.84 6.44 -3.63
C HIS A 469 19.79 7.10 -2.73
N VAL A 470 19.76 8.43 -2.75
CA VAL A 470 18.84 9.25 -1.96
C VAL A 470 17.85 9.93 -2.90
N TYR A 471 16.56 9.85 -2.59
CA TYR A 471 15.51 10.53 -3.35
C TYR A 471 15.62 12.05 -3.16
N ARG A 472 15.64 12.78 -4.27
CA ARG A 472 15.55 14.25 -4.36
C ARG A 472 14.57 14.60 -5.47
N LYS A 473 13.57 15.43 -5.17
CA LYS A 473 12.62 15.88 -6.20
C LYS A 473 13.30 16.91 -7.13
N ILE A 474 13.24 16.69 -8.44
CA ILE A 474 13.89 17.54 -9.46
C ILE A 474 12.89 18.05 -10.50
N PHE A 475 11.94 17.19 -10.87
CA PHE A 475 10.94 17.47 -11.90
C PHE A 475 9.62 17.97 -11.34
#